data_AF-A0A2K6DAT8-F1
#
_entry.id   AF-A0A2K6DAT8-F1
#
_cell.length_a   1.000
_cell.length_b   1.000
_cell.length_c   1.000
_cell.angle_alpha   90.00
_cell.angle_beta   90.00
_cell.angle_gamma   90.00
#
_symmetry.space_group_name_H-M   'P 1'
#
loop_
_entity.id
_entity.type
_entity.pdbx_description
1 polymer ?
#
loop_
_entity_poly.entity_id
_entity_poly.type
_entity_poly.pdbx_seq_one_letter_code
_entity_poly.pdbx_strand_id
1 'polypeptide(L)'
;TKASDTLPLKKMKKSSGETVYCGQVFEKSPLRVKNFGIWLRCNSRGGTHNMYQEYQDLTTAGAVTQCYRDMGIMKVEEITQFHDSKIKFPLPHRALHQTRQYKPRFTTKRPNTFF
;
A
#
# COMPACT_ATOMS: atom_id res chain seq x y z
N THR A 1 -21.56 26.03 -3.49
CA THR A 1 -20.59 26.32 -2.41
C THR A 1 -20.12 24.97 -1.86
N LYS A 2 -18.97 24.42 -2.22
CA LYS A 2 -17.61 24.95 -2.04
C LYS A 2 -16.72 24.42 -3.16
N ALA A 3 -16.03 25.34 -3.83
CA ALA A 3 -14.82 25.03 -4.58
C ALA A 3 -13.71 24.84 -3.55
N SER A 4 -13.32 23.60 -3.27
CA SER A 4 -12.01 23.30 -2.69
C SER A 4 -11.25 22.35 -3.60
N ASP A 5 -11.41 22.57 -4.91
CA ASP A 5 -10.57 21.99 -5.93
C ASP A 5 -9.21 22.67 -5.82
N THR A 6 -8.16 21.87 -5.58
CA THR A 6 -6.80 22.26 -5.93
C THR A 6 -6.82 22.84 -7.34
N LEU A 7 -6.49 24.12 -7.48
CA LEU A 7 -6.40 24.74 -8.79
C LEU A 7 -5.47 23.89 -9.66
N PRO A 8 -5.95 23.34 -10.79
CA PRO A 8 -5.08 22.58 -11.68
C PRO A 8 -3.90 23.48 -12.10
N LEU A 9 -2.69 22.94 -12.02
CA LEU A 9 -1.42 23.67 -12.15
C LEU A 9 -1.32 24.50 -13.45
N LYS A 10 -2.11 24.18 -14.49
CA LYS A 10 -2.25 24.97 -15.72
C LYS A 10 -3.70 24.91 -16.25
N LYS A 11 -4.14 25.99 -16.89
CA LYS A 11 -5.43 26.08 -17.61
C LYS A 11 -5.35 25.39 -18.98
N MET A 12 -5.06 24.09 -19.01
CA MET A 12 -4.96 23.30 -20.23
C MET A 12 -5.99 22.17 -20.20
N LYS A 13 -6.65 21.93 -21.33
CA LYS A 13 -7.57 20.80 -21.52
C LYS A 13 -6.89 19.71 -22.35
N LYS A 14 -7.30 18.46 -22.17
CA LYS A 14 -6.80 17.31 -22.95
C LYS A 14 -6.95 17.51 -24.47
N SER A 15 -7.98 18.23 -24.92
CA SER A 15 -8.23 18.55 -26.33
C SER A 15 -7.30 19.64 -26.89
N SER A 16 -6.64 20.41 -26.03
CA SER A 16 -5.83 21.57 -26.41
C SER A 16 -4.34 21.29 -26.44
N GLY A 17 -3.93 20.02 -26.31
CA GLY A 17 -2.52 19.62 -26.32
C GLY A 17 -2.37 18.14 -26.67
N GLU A 18 -1.13 17.72 -26.88
CA GLU A 18 -0.78 16.34 -27.24
C GLU A 18 0.21 15.73 -26.24
N THR A 19 0.22 14.39 -26.17
CA THR A 19 1.16 13.66 -25.31
C THR A 19 2.44 13.41 -26.07
N VAL A 20 3.53 14.02 -25.63
CA VAL A 20 4.84 13.87 -26.27
C VAL A 20 5.52 12.55 -25.88
N TYR A 21 5.39 12.13 -24.63
CA TYR A 21 6.06 10.94 -24.10
C TYR A 21 5.31 10.34 -22.91
N CYS A 22 5.25 9.01 -22.85
CA CYS A 22 4.77 8.25 -21.70
C CYS A 22 5.69 7.03 -21.53
N GLY A 23 6.39 6.94 -20.40
CA GLY A 23 7.30 5.84 -20.12
C GLY A 23 7.14 5.35 -18.68
N GLN A 24 7.15 4.04 -18.49
CA GLN A 24 7.10 3.45 -17.16
C GLN A 24 8.45 3.61 -16.45
N VAL A 25 8.40 4.07 -15.19
CA VAL A 25 9.59 4.16 -14.35
C VAL A 25 9.66 2.93 -13.46
N PHE A 26 10.80 2.23 -13.54
CA PHE A 26 11.09 1.07 -12.69
C PHE A 26 12.03 1.44 -11.55
N GLU A 27 11.93 0.68 -10.47
CA GLU A 27 12.78 0.86 -9.30
C GLU A 27 14.22 0.42 -9.61
N LYS A 28 15.22 1.25 -9.27
CA LYS A 28 16.63 0.95 -9.54
C LYS A 28 17.17 -0.23 -8.73
N SER A 29 16.62 -0.46 -7.54
CA SER A 29 17.11 -1.48 -6.60
C SER A 29 15.92 -2.22 -5.96
N PRO A 30 15.23 -3.12 -6.70
CA PRO A 30 13.97 -3.73 -6.27
C PRO A 30 14.13 -4.81 -5.19
N LEU A 31 15.37 -5.13 -4.79
CA LEU A 31 15.65 -6.12 -3.74
C LEU A 31 16.01 -5.48 -2.40
N ARG A 32 16.08 -4.13 -2.35
CA ARG A 32 16.41 -3.40 -1.14
C ARG A 32 15.17 -2.75 -0.57
N VAL A 33 14.86 -3.08 0.67
CA VAL A 33 13.76 -2.46 1.44
C VAL A 33 14.07 -0.98 1.70
N LYS A 34 13.05 -0.13 1.54
CA LYS A 34 13.13 1.33 1.72
C LYS A 34 11.88 1.82 2.45
N ASN A 35 12.02 2.96 3.11
CA ASN A 35 10.88 3.71 3.65
C ASN A 35 10.50 4.81 2.67
N PHE A 36 9.27 4.77 2.17
CA PHE A 36 8.72 5.73 1.23
C PHE A 36 7.75 6.67 1.95
N GLY A 37 8.10 7.95 2.03
CA GLY A 37 7.19 8.99 2.50
C GLY A 37 6.23 9.41 1.40
N ILE A 38 4.94 9.25 1.63
CA ILE A 38 3.86 9.62 0.70
C ILE A 38 3.10 10.79 1.31
N TRP A 39 3.19 11.95 0.66
CA TRP A 39 2.32 13.08 0.95
C TRP A 39 1.14 13.05 -0.01
N LEU A 40 -0.07 13.01 0.54
CA LEU A 40 -1.29 12.98 -0.25
C LEU A 40 -2.35 13.93 0.29
N ARG A 41 -3.26 14.32 -0.59
CA ARG A 41 -4.44 15.10 -0.25
C ARG A 41 -5.67 14.21 -0.47
N CYS A 42 -6.39 13.92 0.60
CA CYS A 42 -7.56 13.04 0.60
C CYS A 42 -8.83 13.83 0.86
N ASN A 43 -9.89 13.49 0.14
CA ASN A 43 -11.23 14.02 0.37
C ASN A 43 -12.03 13.00 1.20
N SER A 44 -12.44 13.41 2.40
CA SER A 44 -13.36 12.66 3.26
C SER A 44 -14.77 13.25 3.17
N ARG A 45 -15.73 12.61 3.85
CA ARG A 45 -17.09 13.18 4.00
C ARG A 45 -17.08 14.52 4.74
N GLY A 46 -16.10 14.75 5.62
CA GLY A 46 -15.98 15.96 6.43
C GLY A 46 -15.20 17.09 5.76
N GLY A 47 -14.46 16.79 4.69
CA GLY A 47 -13.67 17.79 3.98
C GLY A 47 -12.35 17.23 3.46
N THR A 48 -11.48 18.12 3.01
CA THR A 48 -10.19 17.76 2.43
C THR A 48 -9.07 17.84 3.47
N HIS A 49 -8.26 16.80 3.55
CA HIS A 49 -7.15 16.68 4.50
C HIS A 49 -5.86 16.37 3.76
N ASN A 50 -4.78 17.04 4.17
CA ASN A 50 -3.44 16.63 3.77
C ASN A 50 -2.96 15.59 4.77
N MET A 51 -2.37 14.51 4.26
CA MET A 51 -1.85 13.42 5.06
C MET A 51 -0.44 13.10 4.58
N TYR A 52 0.44 12.86 5.53
CA TYR A 52 1.75 12.30 5.30
C TYR A 52 1.78 10.94 5.98
N GLN A 53 2.18 9.92 5.23
CA GLN A 53 2.36 8.59 5.77
C GLN A 53 3.57 7.93 5.12
N GLU A 54 4.29 7.15 5.91
CA GLU A 54 5.41 6.38 5.42
C GLU A 54 4.95 4.94 5.15
N TYR A 55 5.58 4.28 4.19
CA TYR A 55 5.37 2.86 3.89
C TYR A 55 6.71 2.16 3.64
N GLN A 56 6.90 0.99 4.22
CA GLN A 56 8.12 0.19 4.04
C GLN A 56 7.90 -0.85 2.94
N ASP A 57 8.55 -0.68 1.80
CA ASP A 57 8.43 -1.59 0.65
C ASP A 57 9.72 -1.66 -0.18
N LEU A 58 9.74 -2.54 -1.17
CA LEU A 58 10.81 -2.73 -2.15
C LEU A 58 10.69 -1.77 -3.34
N THR A 59 9.49 -1.29 -3.65
CA THR A 59 9.21 -0.46 -4.83
C THR A 59 8.26 0.70 -4.52
N THR A 60 8.41 1.80 -5.25
CA THR A 60 7.50 2.94 -5.14
C THR A 60 6.04 2.56 -5.47
N ALA A 61 5.83 1.73 -6.50
CA ALA A 61 4.49 1.28 -6.91
C ALA A 61 3.82 0.41 -5.83
N GLY A 62 4.59 -0.45 -5.17
CA GLY A 62 4.12 -1.26 -4.06
C GLY A 62 3.69 -0.40 -2.86
N ALA A 63 4.53 0.56 -2.46
CA ALA A 63 4.24 1.50 -1.38
C ALA A 63 2.95 2.31 -1.63
N VAL A 64 2.77 2.80 -2.86
CA VAL A 64 1.52 3.49 -3.26
C VAL A 64 0.33 2.54 -3.23
N THR A 65 0.49 1.28 -3.63
CA THR A 65 -0.57 0.27 -3.57
C THR A 65 -0.99 -0.02 -2.13
N GLN A 66 -0.02 -0.14 -1.20
CA GLN A 66 -0.28 -0.28 0.22
C GLN A 66 -1.04 0.93 0.76
N CYS A 67 -0.61 2.14 0.39
CA CYS A 67 -1.29 3.38 0.76
C CYS A 67 -2.77 3.40 0.36
N TYR A 68 -3.09 3.00 -0.86
CA TYR A 68 -4.49 2.90 -1.30
C TYR A 68 -5.30 1.87 -0.52
N ARG A 69 -4.70 0.74 -0.14
CA ARG A 69 -5.38 -0.29 0.66
C ARG A 69 -5.70 0.22 2.05
N ASP A 70 -4.72 0.82 2.72
CA ASP A 70 -4.86 1.32 4.08
C ASP A 70 -5.82 2.51 4.16
N MET A 71 -5.81 3.40 3.17
CA MET A 71 -6.77 4.49 3.09
C MET A 71 -8.21 3.97 2.88
N GLY A 72 -8.38 2.87 2.14
CA GLY A 72 -9.68 2.22 1.94
C GLY A 72 -10.31 1.68 3.23
N ILE A 73 -9.47 1.32 4.22
CA ILE A 73 -9.90 0.84 5.53
C ILE A 73 -9.61 1.84 6.67
N MET A 74 -9.14 3.06 6.33
CA MET A 74 -8.74 4.11 7.28
C MET A 74 -7.74 3.63 8.35
N LYS A 75 -6.75 2.82 7.94
CA LYS A 75 -5.72 2.30 8.84
C LYS A 75 -4.49 3.20 8.84
N VAL A 76 -3.95 3.45 10.04
CA VAL A 76 -2.66 4.11 10.24
C VAL A 76 -1.63 3.03 10.58
N GLU A 77 -0.48 3.02 9.90
CA GLU A 77 0.62 2.10 10.16
C GLU A 77 1.81 2.81 10.81
N GLU A 78 2.41 2.19 11.83
CA GLU A 78 3.64 2.66 12.49
C GLU A 78 4.85 1.86 11.98
N ILE A 79 5.81 2.54 11.37
CA ILE A 79 7.00 1.89 10.78
C ILE A 79 8.17 1.80 11.74
N THR A 80 8.20 2.64 12.76
CA THR A 80 9.29 2.71 13.75
C THR A 80 9.55 1.35 14.42
N GLN A 81 8.52 0.50 14.53
CA GLN A 81 8.63 -0.85 15.05
C GLN A 81 9.56 -1.77 14.23
N PHE A 82 9.69 -1.55 12.93
CA PHE A 82 10.40 -2.45 12.00
C PHE A 82 11.85 -2.04 11.70
N HIS A 83 12.37 -1.00 12.35
CA HIS A 83 13.74 -0.52 12.13
C HIS A 83 14.82 -1.31 12.88
N ASP A 84 14.45 -2.21 13.80
CA ASP A 84 15.42 -3.02 14.51
C ASP A 84 15.98 -4.15 13.63
N SER A 85 17.30 -4.15 13.42
CA SER A 85 18.02 -5.22 12.73
C SER A 85 17.89 -6.60 13.38
N LYS A 86 17.57 -6.66 14.68
CA LYS A 86 17.43 -7.89 15.46
C LYS A 86 15.97 -8.32 15.65
N ILE A 87 15.04 -7.70 14.92
CA ILE A 87 13.61 -7.96 15.05
C ILE A 87 13.28 -9.43 14.81
N LYS A 88 12.50 -10.01 15.72
CA LYS A 88 12.04 -11.39 15.67
C LYS A 88 10.62 -11.44 16.21
N PHE A 89 9.78 -12.23 15.56
CA PHE A 89 8.41 -12.44 16.00
C PHE A 89 8.14 -13.94 16.16
N PRO A 90 7.50 -14.37 17.25
CA PRO A 90 7.01 -15.73 17.35
C PRO A 90 5.89 -15.95 16.32
N LEU A 91 5.73 -17.19 15.84
CA LEU A 91 4.60 -17.60 15.00
C LEU A 91 3.63 -18.45 15.85
N PRO A 92 2.79 -17.82 16.70
CA PRO A 92 1.96 -18.55 17.66
C PRO A 92 0.89 -19.44 17.00
N HIS A 93 0.47 -19.09 15.79
CA HIS A 93 -0.51 -19.84 15.01
C HIS A 93 -0.15 -19.76 13.53
N ARG A 94 -0.05 -20.90 12.84
CA ARG A 94 0.25 -20.95 11.40
C ARG A 94 -0.84 -21.71 10.66
N ALA A 95 -1.62 -20.97 9.88
CA ALA A 95 -2.55 -21.56 8.94
C ALA A 95 -1.77 -22.03 7.70
N LEU A 96 -1.77 -23.35 7.45
CA LEU A 96 -1.17 -23.90 6.25
C LEU A 96 -1.99 -23.50 5.03
N HIS A 97 -1.38 -22.75 4.12
CA HIS A 97 -1.99 -22.39 2.86
C HIS A 97 -1.83 -23.56 1.87
N GLN A 98 -2.91 -24.33 1.66
CA GLN A 98 -3.00 -25.34 0.62
C GLN A 98 -3.67 -24.76 -0.62
N THR A 99 -3.13 -25.07 -1.80
CA THR A 99 -3.80 -24.72 -3.06
C THR A 99 -5.15 -25.42 -3.14
N ARG A 100 -6.12 -24.81 -3.82
CA ARG A 100 -7.51 -25.32 -3.87
C ARG A 100 -7.61 -26.77 -4.34
N GLN A 101 -6.72 -27.20 -5.23
CA GLN A 101 -6.68 -28.57 -5.75
C GLN A 101 -6.38 -29.61 -4.65
N TYR A 102 -5.52 -29.25 -3.69
CA TYR A 102 -5.09 -30.15 -2.61
C TYR A 102 -5.79 -29.85 -1.27
N LYS A 103 -6.80 -29.00 -1.26
CA LYS A 103 -7.56 -28.66 -0.06
C LYS A 103 -8.78 -29.56 0.04
N PRO A 104 -8.77 -30.60 0.90
CA PRO A 104 -9.89 -31.50 1.02
C PRO A 104 -11.11 -30.75 1.57
N ARG A 105 -12.29 -30.99 0.97
CA ARG A 105 -13.55 -30.39 1.44
C ARG A 105 -13.96 -30.96 2.82
N PHE A 106 -13.59 -32.22 3.07
CA PHE A 106 -13.80 -32.90 4.34
C PHE A 106 -12.50 -33.56 4.79
N THR A 107 -12.18 -33.42 6.07
CA THR A 107 -11.02 -34.07 6.70
C THR A 107 -11.48 -34.73 8.00
N THR A 108 -10.93 -35.89 8.30
CA THR A 108 -11.14 -36.59 9.58
C THR A 108 -10.17 -36.13 10.66
N LYS A 109 -9.09 -35.44 10.28
CA LYS A 109 -8.09 -34.89 11.21
C LYS A 109 -8.42 -33.43 11.50
N ARG A 110 -8.48 -33.09 12.80
CA ARG A 110 -8.57 -31.70 13.25
C ARG A 110 -7.24 -30.99 12.92
N PRO A 111 -7.27 -29.84 12.24
CA PRO A 111 -6.05 -29.10 11.95
C PRO A 111 -5.41 -28.62 13.26
N ASN A 112 -4.10 -28.80 13.38
CA ASN A 112 -3.29 -28.16 14.41
C ASN A 112 -2.48 -27.01 13.77
N THR A 113 -2.42 -25.90 14.48
CA THR A 113 -1.82 -24.65 14.02
C THR A 113 -0.76 -24.13 14.98
N PHE A 114 -0.58 -24.78 16.13
CA PHE A 114 0.48 -24.52 17.11
C PHE A 114 1.71 -25.40 16.81
N PHE A 115 2.90 -24.91 17.17
CA PHE A 115 4.19 -25.61 17.07
C PHE A 115 4.74 -25.97 18.43
#